data_AF-A0A453A2T4-F1
#
_entry.id   AF-A0A453A2T4-F1
#
_cell.length_a   1.000
_cell.length_b   1.000
_cell.length_c   1.000
_cell.angle_alpha   90.00
_cell.angle_beta   90.00
_cell.angle_gamma   90.00
#
_symmetry.space_group_name_H-M   'P 1'
#
loop_
_entity.id
_entity.type
_entity.pdbx_description
1 polymer ?
#
loop_
_entity_poly.entity_id
_entity_poly.type
_entity_poly.pdbx_seq_one_letter_code
_entity_poly.pdbx_strand_id
1 'polypeptide(L)'
;GRRGPHGGCHRSFELSFHKKHKEQALASYLPFVVDAAKAIRDRHRDLKMHMIEYDAWTPVDLRHPSTFHTIAMDGDLKRSVMDDLERFVRRKYYYRRTGRAWKRGYLLYGPPGTGKSSLVAAMANYLKFDIYDLELTEVKSNSDLRRLLVGMSNRSILVVEDIDCSIDLPQRGDQGGERRGRHSFTGGEDNEDKVTLSGLLNFVDGLWSTSGEERIIVFTTNYKERLDPALLRPGRMDMHIHMGYCTSESFRILARNYHFVEDDHTMYLEIEKLMEEVPITPAEVAEVLMRNDGADAALSDLVGFLEAKRGEVGANKGVKHHGNNKPVTTNHLKTVP
;
A
#
# COMPACT_ATOMS: atom_id res chain seq x y z
N GLY A 1 -29.31 38.09 0.20
CA GLY A 1 -29.24 37.23 1.39
C GLY A 1 -30.40 37.54 2.31
N ARG A 2 -31.24 36.55 2.63
CA ARG A 2 -32.28 36.65 3.68
C ARG A 2 -31.84 35.78 4.85
N ARG A 3 -31.78 36.36 6.06
CA ARG A 3 -31.47 35.64 7.31
C ARG A 3 -32.73 34.92 7.78
N GLY A 4 -32.66 33.59 7.91
CA GLY A 4 -33.67 32.78 8.60
C GLY A 4 -33.43 32.75 10.12
N PRO A 5 -34.38 32.20 10.91
CA PRO A 5 -34.40 32.30 12.37
C PRO A 5 -33.33 31.47 13.11
N HIS A 6 -32.59 30.63 12.40
CA HIS A 6 -31.49 29.86 12.94
C HIS A 6 -30.20 30.33 12.27
N GLY A 7 -29.26 30.84 13.07
CA GLY A 7 -28.12 31.68 12.68
C GLY A 7 -27.04 31.08 11.78
N GLY A 8 -27.40 30.31 10.75
CA GLY A 8 -26.53 29.99 9.62
C GLY A 8 -26.69 31.02 8.51
N CYS A 9 -25.60 31.69 8.14
CA CYS A 9 -25.58 32.56 6.96
C CYS A 9 -25.61 31.71 5.68
N HIS A 10 -26.79 31.28 5.24
CA HIS A 10 -26.95 30.63 3.94
C HIS A 10 -26.71 31.65 2.83
N ARG A 11 -25.53 31.57 2.21
CA ARG A 11 -25.22 32.31 0.98
C ARG A 11 -25.81 31.53 -0.19
N SER A 12 -26.69 32.16 -0.95
CA SER A 12 -27.22 31.63 -2.19
C SER A 12 -26.92 32.61 -3.32
N PHE A 13 -26.75 32.06 -4.53
CA PHE A 13 -26.68 32.82 -5.77
C PHE A 13 -27.98 32.61 -6.54
N GLU A 14 -28.55 33.69 -7.05
CA GLU A 14 -29.75 33.66 -7.89
C GLU A 14 -29.34 33.86 -9.34
N LEU A 15 -29.78 32.94 -10.21
CA LEU A 15 -29.56 33.01 -11.65
C LEU A 15 -30.91 33.24 -12.34
N SER A 16 -31.03 34.33 -13.09
CA SER A 16 -32.23 34.67 -13.86
C SER A 16 -31.94 34.67 -15.35
N PHE A 17 -32.82 34.08 -16.15
CA PHE A 17 -32.75 34.09 -17.61
C PHE A 17 -34.16 34.03 -18.21
N HIS A 18 -34.27 34.40 -19.48
CA HIS A 18 -35.55 34.41 -20.18
C HIS A 18 -36.13 32.99 -20.32
N LYS A 19 -37.45 32.81 -20.08
CA LYS A 19 -38.15 31.51 -20.09
C LYS A 19 -37.87 30.66 -21.34
N LYS A 20 -37.66 31.31 -22.49
CA LYS A 20 -37.31 30.66 -23.77
C LYS A 20 -36.03 29.82 -23.74
N HIS A 21 -35.10 30.08 -22.81
CA HIS A 21 -33.84 29.36 -22.67
C HIS A 21 -33.85 28.35 -21.51
N LYS A 22 -35.01 28.05 -20.92
CA LYS A 22 -35.11 27.16 -19.76
C LYS A 22 -34.47 25.79 -20.00
N GLU A 23 -34.74 25.15 -21.13
CA GLU A 23 -34.17 23.84 -21.42
C GLU A 23 -32.65 23.90 -21.60
N GLN A 24 -32.15 24.88 -22.36
CA GLN A 24 -30.71 25.07 -22.53
C GLN A 24 -29.99 25.36 -21.19
N ALA A 25 -30.62 26.12 -20.31
CA ALA A 25 -30.09 26.39 -18.98
C ALA A 25 -30.03 25.14 -18.10
N LEU A 26 -31.08 24.32 -18.09
CA LEU A 26 -31.16 23.10 -17.28
C LEU A 26 -30.31 21.95 -17.84
N ALA A 27 -30.29 21.78 -19.17
CA ALA A 27 -29.65 20.63 -19.82
C ALA A 27 -28.16 20.85 -20.15
N SER A 28 -27.71 22.10 -20.27
CA SER A 28 -26.33 22.40 -20.68
C SER A 28 -25.61 23.33 -19.71
N TYR A 29 -26.20 24.48 -19.37
CA TYR A 29 -25.51 25.49 -18.57
C TYR A 29 -25.29 25.05 -17.11
N LEU A 30 -26.34 24.56 -16.41
CA LEU A 30 -26.20 24.11 -15.03
C LEU A 30 -25.25 22.92 -14.89
N PRO A 31 -25.32 21.85 -15.73
CA PRO A 31 -24.32 20.80 -15.73
C PRO A 31 -22.89 21.33 -15.92
N PHE A 32 -22.69 22.23 -16.88
CA PHE A 32 -21.40 22.88 -17.10
C PHE A 32 -20.89 23.63 -15.86
N VAL A 33 -21.73 24.43 -15.19
CA VAL A 33 -21.35 25.16 -13.97
C VAL A 33 -21.02 24.19 -12.83
N VAL A 34 -21.80 23.12 -12.67
CA VAL A 34 -21.56 22.09 -11.66
C VAL A 34 -20.24 21.36 -11.92
N ASP A 35 -19.95 21.02 -13.16
CA ASP A 35 -18.72 20.33 -13.54
C ASP A 35 -17.49 21.25 -13.46
N ALA A 36 -17.63 22.52 -13.84
CA ALA A 36 -16.60 23.54 -13.63
C ALA A 36 -16.32 23.76 -12.14
N ALA A 37 -17.36 23.85 -11.30
CA ALA A 37 -17.20 24.00 -9.85
C ALA A 37 -16.54 22.76 -9.22
N LYS A 38 -16.90 21.55 -9.66
CA LYS A 38 -16.21 20.31 -9.26
C LYS A 38 -14.74 20.34 -9.68
N ALA A 39 -14.44 20.71 -10.93
CA ALA A 39 -13.07 20.78 -11.43
C ALA A 39 -12.21 21.80 -10.64
N ILE A 40 -12.78 22.97 -10.32
CA ILE A 40 -12.10 23.97 -9.49
C ILE A 40 -11.83 23.43 -8.08
N ARG A 41 -12.85 22.82 -7.45
CA ARG A 41 -12.70 22.23 -6.11
C ARG A 41 -11.68 21.09 -6.10
N ASP A 42 -11.73 20.21 -7.09
CA ASP A 42 -10.81 19.07 -7.20
C ASP A 42 -9.37 19.55 -7.49
N ARG A 43 -9.19 20.66 -8.22
CA ARG A 43 -7.87 21.28 -8.45
C ARG A 43 -7.25 21.90 -7.18
N HIS A 44 -8.08 22.45 -6.30
CA HIS A 44 -7.65 23.10 -5.05
C HIS A 44 -7.90 22.23 -3.80
N ARG A 45 -8.17 20.92 -3.98
CA ARG A 45 -8.40 20.02 -2.87
C ARG A 45 -7.07 19.61 -2.25
N ASP A 46 -6.85 20.07 -1.02
CA ASP A 46 -5.82 19.51 -0.15
C ASP A 46 -6.26 18.11 0.28
N LEU A 47 -5.40 17.12 0.03
CA LEU A 47 -5.68 15.74 0.43
C LEU A 47 -5.57 15.62 1.95
N LYS A 48 -6.39 14.74 2.51
CA LYS A 48 -6.38 14.41 3.93
C LYS A 48 -5.90 12.99 4.16
N MET A 49 -5.16 12.80 5.23
CA MET A 49 -4.87 11.50 5.82
C MET A 49 -5.69 11.39 7.10
N HIS A 50 -6.48 10.34 7.22
CA HIS A 50 -7.30 10.05 8.38
C HIS A 50 -6.63 8.95 9.19
N MET A 51 -6.31 9.25 10.45
CA MET A 51 -5.76 8.29 11.41
C MET A 51 -6.79 8.03 12.51
N ILE A 52 -6.61 6.95 13.27
CA ILE A 52 -7.54 6.59 14.35
C ILE A 52 -7.10 7.30 15.63
N GLU A 53 -7.98 8.14 16.17
CA GLU A 53 -7.81 8.72 17.50
C GLU A 53 -9.13 8.56 18.27
N TYR A 54 -9.05 8.09 19.52
CA TYR A 54 -10.22 7.89 20.38
C TYR A 54 -11.38 7.13 19.68
N ASP A 55 -11.02 6.07 18.94
CA ASP A 55 -11.92 5.20 18.18
C ASP A 55 -12.71 5.91 17.05
N ALA A 56 -12.17 7.01 16.49
CA ALA A 56 -12.73 7.75 15.36
C ALA A 56 -11.67 8.25 14.37
N TRP A 57 -12.10 8.61 13.15
CA TRP A 57 -11.21 9.17 12.14
C TRP A 57 -10.89 10.64 12.40
N THR A 58 -9.62 10.95 12.66
CA THR A 58 -9.10 12.32 12.73
C THR A 58 -8.37 12.68 11.44
N PRO A 59 -8.79 13.73 10.70
CA PRO A 59 -8.12 14.19 9.50
C PRO A 59 -6.86 15.03 9.80
N VAL A 60 -5.80 14.78 9.06
CA VAL A 60 -4.55 15.54 9.00
C VAL A 60 -4.27 15.90 7.55
N ASP A 61 -3.59 17.03 7.30
CA ASP A 61 -3.15 17.41 5.95
C ASP A 61 -2.18 16.36 5.39
N LEU A 62 -2.51 15.73 4.27
CA LEU A 62 -1.60 14.85 3.55
C LEU A 62 -0.71 15.68 2.63
N ARG A 63 0.56 15.84 3.02
CA ARG A 63 1.61 16.55 2.24
C ARG A 63 2.74 15.62 1.85
N HIS A 64 2.41 14.46 1.29
CA HIS A 64 3.42 13.50 0.86
C HIS A 64 3.94 13.83 -0.55
N PRO A 65 5.25 13.96 -0.79
CA PRO A 65 5.80 14.40 -2.08
C PRO A 65 5.80 13.30 -3.17
N SER A 66 5.63 12.03 -2.79
CA SER A 66 5.68 10.91 -3.74
C SER A 66 4.61 10.99 -4.84
N THR A 67 5.05 10.81 -6.08
CA THR A 67 4.23 10.69 -7.29
C THR A 67 4.71 9.50 -8.12
N PHE A 68 3.95 9.10 -9.14
CA PHE A 68 4.41 8.07 -10.10
C PHE A 68 5.69 8.46 -10.85
N HIS A 69 6.01 9.75 -10.92
CA HIS A 69 7.27 10.24 -11.49
C HIS A 69 8.46 10.07 -10.55
N THR A 70 8.26 10.27 -9.25
CA THR A 70 9.34 10.21 -8.26
C THR A 70 9.59 8.80 -7.73
N ILE A 71 8.59 7.91 -7.81
CA ILE A 71 8.73 6.55 -7.29
C ILE A 71 9.64 5.68 -8.17
N ALA A 72 10.64 5.08 -7.52
CA ALA A 72 11.58 4.14 -8.11
C ALA A 72 10.93 2.75 -8.19
N MET A 73 10.42 2.43 -9.38
CA MET A 73 9.83 1.14 -9.70
C MET A 73 9.93 0.90 -11.22
N ASP A 74 9.81 -0.36 -11.62
CA ASP A 74 9.75 -0.79 -13.02
C ASP A 74 8.66 -0.05 -13.83
N GLY A 75 9.00 0.36 -15.05
CA GLY A 75 8.17 1.18 -15.90
C GLY A 75 6.93 0.47 -16.43
N ASP A 76 7.00 -0.83 -16.72
CA ASP A 76 5.84 -1.63 -17.14
C ASP A 76 4.87 -1.84 -15.99
N LEU A 77 5.39 -2.16 -14.80
CA LEU A 77 4.58 -2.27 -13.59
C LEU A 77 3.91 -0.94 -13.26
N LYS A 78 4.65 0.18 -13.36
CA LYS A 78 4.14 1.55 -13.16
C LYS A 78 2.97 1.85 -14.09
N ARG A 79 3.13 1.60 -15.39
CA ARG A 79 2.06 1.78 -16.40
C ARG A 79 0.85 0.93 -16.09
N SER A 80 1.05 -0.36 -15.78
CA SER A 80 -0.02 -1.30 -15.43
C SER A 80 -0.86 -0.81 -14.23
N VAL A 81 -0.20 -0.29 -13.19
CA VAL A 81 -0.88 0.29 -12.02
C VAL A 81 -1.68 1.54 -12.39
N MET A 82 -1.09 2.47 -13.12
CA MET A 82 -1.77 3.69 -13.56
C MET A 82 -3.00 3.37 -14.42
N ASP A 83 -2.86 2.45 -15.38
CA ASP A 83 -3.95 2.01 -16.25
C ASP A 83 -5.11 1.36 -15.46
N ASP A 84 -4.80 0.56 -14.42
CA ASP A 84 -5.82 -0.04 -13.57
C ASP A 84 -6.56 1.01 -12.72
N LEU A 85 -5.84 2.01 -12.20
CA LEU A 85 -6.42 3.12 -11.45
C LEU A 85 -7.35 3.98 -12.32
N GLU A 86 -6.91 4.38 -13.51
CA GLU A 86 -7.76 5.12 -14.46
C GLU A 86 -9.00 4.30 -14.85
N ARG A 87 -8.79 3.00 -15.11
CA ARG A 87 -9.87 2.07 -15.43
C ARG A 87 -10.88 1.96 -14.29
N PHE A 88 -10.43 1.94 -13.03
CA PHE A 88 -11.29 1.90 -11.86
C PHE A 88 -12.18 3.15 -11.78
N VAL A 89 -11.59 4.35 -11.90
CA VAL A 89 -12.30 5.63 -11.82
C VAL A 89 -13.33 5.78 -12.95
N ARG A 90 -12.97 5.38 -14.18
CA ARG A 90 -13.87 5.51 -15.34
C ARG A 90 -15.04 4.53 -15.32
N ARG A 91 -15.00 3.47 -14.51
CA ARG A 91 -15.94 2.35 -14.56
C ARG A 91 -17.15 2.47 -13.61
N LYS A 92 -17.47 3.65 -13.08
CA LYS A 92 -18.68 3.88 -12.23
C LYS A 92 -19.94 3.15 -12.74
N TYR A 93 -20.31 3.40 -14.01
CA TYR A 93 -21.50 2.81 -14.61
C TYR A 93 -21.40 1.28 -14.78
N TYR A 94 -20.19 0.76 -15.02
CA TYR A 94 -19.96 -0.67 -15.15
C TYR A 94 -20.21 -1.39 -13.82
N TYR A 95 -19.68 -0.86 -12.71
CA TYR A 95 -19.92 -1.41 -11.37
C TYR A 95 -21.42 -1.38 -11.02
N ARG A 96 -22.09 -0.23 -11.27
CA ARG A 96 -23.54 -0.10 -11.04
C ARG A 96 -24.36 -1.08 -11.87
N ARG A 97 -24.08 -1.20 -13.18
CA ARG A 97 -24.83 -2.10 -14.08
C ARG A 97 -24.64 -3.57 -13.73
N THR A 98 -23.47 -3.94 -13.21
CA THR A 98 -23.16 -5.33 -12.84
C THR A 98 -23.58 -5.68 -11.41
N GLY A 99 -24.17 -4.73 -10.67
CA GLY A 99 -24.59 -4.92 -9.29
C GLY A 99 -23.42 -5.12 -8.32
N ARG A 100 -22.22 -4.66 -8.68
CA ARG A 100 -21.01 -4.81 -7.88
C ARG A 100 -20.70 -3.53 -7.12
N ALA A 101 -20.23 -3.66 -5.88
CA ALA A 101 -19.69 -2.54 -5.13
C ALA A 101 -18.54 -1.89 -5.91
N TRP A 102 -18.54 -0.55 -5.99
CA TRP A 102 -17.51 0.19 -6.72
C TRP A 102 -16.25 0.34 -5.87
N LYS A 103 -15.56 -0.80 -5.72
CA LYS A 103 -14.31 -0.92 -4.98
C LYS A 103 -13.23 -1.63 -5.81
N ARG A 104 -11.97 -1.42 -5.43
CA ARG A 104 -10.81 -2.10 -6.00
C ARG A 104 -9.79 -2.42 -4.92
N GLY A 105 -9.35 -3.68 -4.85
CA GLY A 105 -8.36 -4.13 -3.89
C GLY A 105 -6.96 -4.28 -4.49
N TYR A 106 -5.95 -3.80 -3.76
CA TYR A 106 -4.54 -3.91 -4.09
C TYR A 106 -3.79 -4.61 -2.96
N LEU A 107 -2.84 -5.46 -3.30
CA LEU A 107 -1.86 -6.03 -2.38
C LEU A 107 -0.47 -5.58 -2.79
N LEU A 108 0.18 -4.77 -1.96
CA LEU A 108 1.58 -4.37 -2.12
C LEU A 108 2.44 -5.30 -1.26
N TYR A 109 3.35 -6.02 -1.87
CA TYR A 109 4.19 -6.97 -1.14
C TYR A 109 5.65 -6.93 -1.55
N GLY A 110 6.55 -7.20 -0.60
CA GLY A 110 7.99 -7.25 -0.83
C GLY A 110 8.78 -6.74 0.37
N PRO A 111 10.12 -6.77 0.32
CA PRO A 111 10.98 -6.41 1.44
C PRO A 111 10.68 -5.02 2.04
N PRO A 112 11.03 -4.76 3.31
CA PRO A 112 10.99 -3.42 3.87
C PRO A 112 11.91 -2.48 3.06
N GLY A 113 11.58 -1.18 3.02
CA GLY A 113 12.38 -0.18 2.28
C GLY A 113 12.22 -0.17 0.76
N THR A 114 11.21 -0.86 0.22
CA THR A 114 10.92 -0.93 -1.23
C THR A 114 9.87 0.07 -1.71
N GLY A 115 9.38 0.96 -0.83
CA GLY A 115 8.47 2.05 -1.21
C GLY A 115 6.99 1.69 -1.26
N LYS A 116 6.53 0.64 -0.55
CA LYS A 116 5.11 0.26 -0.45
C LYS A 116 4.21 1.44 -0.03
N SER A 117 4.49 2.08 1.10
CA SER A 117 3.70 3.25 1.55
C SER A 117 3.91 4.48 0.66
N SER A 118 5.09 4.63 0.04
CA SER A 118 5.34 5.69 -0.96
C SER A 118 4.51 5.51 -2.23
N LEU A 119 4.20 4.27 -2.64
CA LEU A 119 3.31 3.97 -3.76
C LEU A 119 1.86 4.32 -3.40
N VAL A 120 1.41 4.00 -2.18
CA VAL A 120 0.09 4.43 -1.70
C VAL A 120 -0.08 5.95 -1.79
N ALA A 121 0.92 6.70 -1.32
CA ALA A 121 0.91 8.15 -1.43
C ALA A 121 0.90 8.63 -2.89
N ALA A 122 1.66 7.99 -3.78
CA ALA A 122 1.63 8.29 -5.21
C ALA A 122 0.25 8.02 -5.84
N MET A 123 -0.41 6.93 -5.47
CA MET A 123 -1.78 6.60 -5.88
C MET A 123 -2.78 7.66 -5.41
N ALA A 124 -2.69 8.08 -4.13
CA ALA A 124 -3.53 9.12 -3.56
C ALA A 124 -3.35 10.46 -4.29
N ASN A 125 -2.10 10.86 -4.52
CA ASN A 125 -1.75 12.10 -5.22
C ASN A 125 -2.22 12.11 -6.68
N TYR A 126 -2.13 10.97 -7.35
CA TYR A 126 -2.56 10.78 -8.72
C TYR A 126 -4.09 10.84 -8.87
N LEU A 127 -4.82 10.15 -7.97
CA LEU A 127 -6.28 10.08 -7.99
C LEU A 127 -6.98 11.26 -7.31
N LYS A 128 -6.26 12.03 -6.51
CA LYS A 128 -6.81 13.03 -5.56
C LYS A 128 -7.77 12.42 -4.55
N PHE A 129 -7.37 11.29 -3.97
CA PHE A 129 -8.14 10.54 -2.97
C PHE A 129 -7.56 10.78 -1.57
N ASP A 130 -8.42 10.86 -0.57
CA ASP A 130 -7.99 10.93 0.83
C ASP A 130 -7.52 9.55 1.30
N ILE A 131 -6.52 9.51 2.18
CA ILE A 131 -5.98 8.28 2.76
C ILE A 131 -6.66 8.03 4.11
N TYR A 132 -7.04 6.78 4.37
CA TYR A 132 -7.50 6.30 5.67
C TYR A 132 -6.53 5.22 6.11
N ASP A 133 -5.75 5.52 7.14
CA ASP A 133 -4.71 4.63 7.64
C ASP A 133 -5.25 3.78 8.78
N LEU A 134 -5.41 2.48 8.54
CA LEU A 134 -6.01 1.54 9.47
C LEU A 134 -4.93 0.62 10.04
N GLU A 135 -4.50 0.93 11.27
CA GLU A 135 -3.72 0.01 12.07
C GLU A 135 -4.65 -0.94 12.83
N LEU A 136 -4.62 -2.24 12.50
CA LEU A 136 -5.54 -3.22 13.08
C LEU A 136 -5.35 -3.41 14.59
N THR A 137 -4.15 -3.11 15.11
CA THR A 137 -3.77 -3.20 16.53
C THR A 137 -4.48 -2.16 17.39
N GLU A 138 -4.83 -1.00 16.83
CA GLU A 138 -5.53 0.09 17.53
C GLU A 138 -7.04 -0.14 17.64
N VAL A 139 -7.58 -1.10 16.86
CA VAL A 139 -9.02 -1.37 16.83
C VAL A 139 -9.40 -2.44 17.84
N LYS A 140 -10.14 -2.03 18.87
CA LYS A 140 -10.51 -2.89 20.01
C LYS A 140 -11.52 -3.98 19.66
N SER A 141 -12.47 -3.68 18.77
CA SER A 141 -13.58 -4.57 18.45
C SER A 141 -13.99 -4.57 16.97
N ASN A 142 -14.63 -5.64 16.52
CA ASN A 142 -15.25 -5.69 15.19
C ASN A 142 -16.35 -4.62 15.01
N SER A 143 -17.01 -4.20 16.08
CA SER A 143 -17.99 -3.11 16.08
C SER A 143 -17.33 -1.76 15.79
N ASP A 144 -16.17 -1.50 16.39
CA ASP A 144 -15.36 -0.30 16.12
C ASP A 144 -14.83 -0.29 14.70
N LEU A 145 -14.33 -1.43 14.22
CA LEU A 145 -13.90 -1.57 12.84
C LEU A 145 -15.04 -1.21 11.88
N ARG A 146 -16.24 -1.75 12.12
CA ARG A 146 -17.41 -1.43 11.29
C ARG A 146 -17.75 0.06 11.33
N ARG A 147 -17.70 0.69 12.51
CA ARG A 147 -17.94 2.14 12.66
C ARG A 147 -16.93 2.95 11.85
N LEU A 148 -15.65 2.58 11.90
CA LEU A 148 -14.60 3.21 11.10
C LEU A 148 -14.85 3.06 9.59
N LEU A 149 -15.12 1.84 9.11
CA LEU A 149 -15.36 1.58 7.68
C LEU A 149 -16.59 2.31 7.13
N VAL A 150 -17.63 2.50 7.95
CA VAL A 150 -18.82 3.28 7.60
C VAL A 150 -18.52 4.79 7.59
N GLY A 151 -17.68 5.27 8.52
CA GLY A 151 -17.29 6.67 8.64
C GLY A 151 -16.38 7.19 7.51
N MET A 152 -15.90 6.32 6.63
CA MET A 152 -15.08 6.71 5.48
C MET A 152 -15.87 7.48 4.42
N SER A 153 -15.24 8.52 3.86
CA SER A 153 -15.78 9.24 2.70
C SER A 153 -15.58 8.47 1.39
N ASN A 154 -16.28 8.89 0.33
CA ASN A 154 -16.03 8.41 -1.04
C ASN A 154 -14.75 9.04 -1.59
N ARG A 155 -14.19 8.49 -2.68
CA ARG A 155 -12.89 8.94 -3.24
C ARG A 155 -11.79 8.84 -2.18
N SER A 156 -11.67 7.65 -1.61
CA SER A 156 -10.76 7.34 -0.53
C SER A 156 -9.96 6.06 -0.80
N ILE A 157 -8.76 6.01 -0.22
CA ILE A 157 -7.90 4.84 -0.17
C ILE A 157 -7.85 4.39 1.29
N LEU A 158 -8.36 3.21 1.59
CA LEU A 158 -8.13 2.52 2.87
C LEU A 158 -6.79 1.80 2.78
N VAL A 159 -5.89 2.08 3.72
CA VAL A 159 -4.59 1.42 3.84
C VAL A 159 -4.66 0.51 5.06
N VAL A 160 -4.28 -0.74 4.88
CA VAL A 160 -4.19 -1.72 5.94
C VAL A 160 -2.74 -2.19 5.96
N GLU A 161 -1.96 -1.62 6.86
CA GLU A 161 -0.52 -1.86 6.90
C GLU A 161 -0.16 -3.18 7.59
N ASP A 162 0.95 -3.77 7.13
CA ASP A 162 1.63 -4.93 7.73
C ASP A 162 0.69 -6.07 8.15
N ILE A 163 -0.13 -6.52 7.20
CA ILE A 163 -1.12 -7.58 7.48
C ILE A 163 -0.48 -8.93 7.86
N ASP A 164 0.81 -9.13 7.61
CA ASP A 164 1.59 -10.26 8.13
C ASP A 164 1.75 -10.22 9.65
N CYS A 165 1.88 -9.05 10.26
CA CYS A 165 1.94 -8.90 11.72
C CYS A 165 0.59 -9.22 12.38
N SER A 166 -0.52 -9.01 11.67
CA SER A 166 -1.87 -9.30 12.16
C SER A 166 -2.23 -10.80 12.15
N ILE A 167 -1.47 -11.63 11.45
CA ILE A 167 -1.71 -13.08 11.35
C ILE A 167 -1.22 -13.82 12.59
N ASP A 168 -0.28 -13.25 13.34
CA ASP A 168 0.18 -13.76 14.64
C ASP A 168 -0.81 -13.47 15.79
N LEU A 169 -1.92 -12.76 15.53
CA LEU A 169 -3.09 -12.77 16.41
C LEU A 169 -3.70 -14.18 16.38
N PRO A 170 -3.82 -14.89 17.51
CA PRO A 170 -4.03 -16.33 17.52
C PRO A 170 -5.31 -16.71 16.76
N GLN A 171 -5.14 -17.20 15.53
CA GLN A 171 -6.19 -17.90 14.81
C GLN A 171 -6.51 -19.17 15.59
N ARG A 172 -7.76 -19.28 16.04
CA ARG A 172 -8.28 -20.49 16.66
C ARG A 172 -8.15 -21.66 15.68
N GLY A 173 -7.36 -22.68 16.05
CA GLY A 173 -7.65 -24.08 15.74
C GLY A 173 -6.74 -24.83 14.77
N ASP A 174 -5.88 -25.66 15.37
CA ASP A 174 -5.60 -27.06 15.02
C ASP A 174 -4.50 -27.42 13.99
N GLN A 175 -3.33 -27.81 14.51
CA GLN A 175 -2.77 -29.15 14.27
C GLN A 175 -1.67 -29.48 15.31
N GLY A 176 -1.77 -30.67 15.89
CA GLY A 176 -1.01 -31.13 17.03
C GLY A 176 0.52 -31.25 16.85
N GLY A 177 1.22 -30.98 17.94
CA GLY A 177 2.65 -31.19 18.09
C GLY A 177 3.14 -30.67 19.44
N GLU A 178 3.34 -31.59 20.38
CA GLU A 178 3.70 -31.37 21.78
C GLU A 178 4.79 -30.32 22.01
N ARG A 179 4.48 -29.24 22.73
CA ARG A 179 5.47 -28.54 23.59
C ARG A 179 4.83 -28.10 24.90
N ARG A 180 5.22 -28.79 25.97
CA ARG A 180 4.94 -28.46 27.37
C ARG A 180 5.49 -27.07 27.71
N GLY A 181 4.62 -26.19 28.18
CA GLY A 181 4.99 -24.85 28.67
C GLY A 181 3.86 -24.27 29.55
N ARG A 182 3.84 -24.71 30.81
CA ARG A 182 3.08 -24.20 31.96
C ARG A 182 2.67 -22.73 31.86
N HIS A 183 1.36 -22.43 31.82
CA HIS A 183 0.79 -21.27 32.51
C HIS A 183 -0.72 -21.46 32.83
N SER A 184 -0.98 -21.33 34.13
CA SER A 184 -2.22 -21.12 34.91
C SER A 184 -3.59 -21.03 34.21
N PHE A 185 -4.50 -21.85 34.75
CA PHE A 185 -5.94 -21.72 34.71
C PHE A 185 -6.42 -20.38 35.30
N THR A 186 -6.96 -19.51 34.47
CA THR A 186 -8.03 -18.55 34.81
C THR A 186 -8.96 -18.47 33.59
N GLY A 187 -10.24 -18.76 33.78
CA GLY A 187 -11.24 -18.83 32.70
C GLY A 187 -11.30 -17.53 31.91
N GLY A 188 -11.17 -17.63 30.58
CA GLY A 188 -11.17 -16.50 29.66
C GLY A 188 -12.34 -16.55 28.70
N GLU A 189 -13.30 -15.65 28.90
CA GLU A 189 -14.36 -15.30 27.94
C GLU A 189 -13.92 -14.14 27.00
N ASP A 190 -12.65 -13.76 26.96
CA ASP A 190 -12.18 -12.52 26.29
C ASP A 190 -11.54 -12.73 24.90
N ASN A 191 -12.07 -13.63 24.08
CA ASN A 191 -11.45 -13.92 22.77
C ASN A 191 -12.42 -13.90 21.59
N GLU A 192 -13.62 -13.32 21.75
CA GLU A 192 -14.60 -13.19 20.66
C GLU A 192 -14.61 -11.82 19.97
N ASP A 193 -14.09 -10.75 20.60
CA ASP A 193 -14.17 -9.40 20.05
C ASP A 193 -12.92 -8.90 19.33
N LYS A 194 -11.79 -9.62 19.39
CA LYS A 194 -10.55 -9.17 18.72
C LYS A 194 -10.75 -9.09 17.20
N VAL A 195 -10.25 -7.99 16.63
CA VAL A 195 -10.26 -7.77 15.19
C VAL A 195 -9.33 -8.76 14.50
N THR A 196 -9.81 -9.38 13.43
CA THR A 196 -9.01 -10.27 12.58
C THR A 196 -9.01 -9.74 11.15
N LEU A 197 -7.95 -10.04 10.40
CA LEU A 197 -7.87 -9.73 8.97
C LEU A 197 -9.03 -10.37 8.17
N SER A 198 -9.41 -11.60 8.52
CA SER A 198 -10.59 -12.27 7.96
C SER A 198 -11.89 -11.53 8.29
N GLY A 199 -12.02 -11.01 9.52
CA GLY A 199 -13.12 -10.15 9.94
C GLY A 199 -13.22 -8.89 9.07
N LEU A 200 -12.11 -8.16 8.90
CA LEU A 200 -12.02 -7.00 8.02
C LEU A 200 -12.49 -7.32 6.60
N LEU A 201 -12.00 -8.41 5.99
CA LEU A 201 -12.39 -8.77 4.63
C LEU A 201 -13.86 -9.14 4.51
N ASN A 202 -14.44 -9.78 5.54
CA ASN A 202 -15.88 -10.05 5.57
C ASN A 202 -16.71 -8.75 5.61
N PHE A 203 -16.23 -7.71 6.28
CA PHE A 203 -16.87 -6.38 6.24
C PHE A 203 -16.71 -5.71 4.89
N VAL A 204 -15.51 -5.80 4.31
CA VAL A 204 -15.20 -5.23 2.99
C VAL A 204 -16.00 -5.91 1.87
N ASP A 205 -16.29 -7.21 1.95
CA ASP A 205 -17.07 -7.96 0.96
C ASP A 205 -18.57 -7.98 1.22
N GLY A 206 -18.98 -7.77 2.47
CA GLY A 206 -20.37 -7.84 2.87
C GLY A 206 -21.22 -6.70 2.33
N LEU A 207 -22.49 -6.67 2.76
CA LEU A 207 -23.47 -5.62 2.42
C LEU A 207 -23.02 -4.21 2.81
N TRP A 208 -21.99 -4.07 3.67
CA TRP A 208 -21.41 -2.76 4.03
C TRP A 208 -20.63 -2.11 2.89
N SER A 209 -20.16 -2.90 1.93
CA SER A 209 -19.53 -2.40 0.71
C SER A 209 -20.44 -1.52 -0.16
N THR A 210 -21.77 -1.53 0.09
CA THR A 210 -22.72 -0.68 -0.62
C THR A 210 -22.89 0.71 0.00
N SER A 211 -22.41 0.93 1.23
CA SER A 211 -22.56 2.20 1.94
C SER A 211 -21.53 3.27 1.52
N GLY A 212 -20.59 2.91 0.64
CA GLY A 212 -19.64 3.84 0.02
C GLY A 212 -19.47 3.55 -1.47
N GLU A 213 -19.36 4.59 -2.28
CA GLU A 213 -19.05 4.51 -3.71
C GLU A 213 -17.60 4.96 -3.93
N GLU A 214 -16.86 4.35 -4.87
CA GLU A 214 -15.53 4.80 -5.30
C GLU A 214 -14.44 4.70 -4.22
N ARG A 215 -14.17 3.48 -3.72
CA ARG A 215 -13.14 3.22 -2.71
C ARG A 215 -12.05 2.27 -3.20
N ILE A 216 -10.80 2.58 -2.89
CA ILE A 216 -9.66 1.68 -3.09
C ILE A 216 -9.24 1.14 -1.73
N ILE A 217 -8.84 -0.12 -1.68
CA ILE A 217 -8.31 -0.75 -0.48
C ILE A 217 -6.93 -1.28 -0.81
N VAL A 218 -5.93 -0.87 -0.07
CA VAL A 218 -4.54 -1.29 -0.23
C VAL A 218 -4.10 -2.03 1.01
N PHE A 219 -3.64 -3.25 0.82
CA PHE A 219 -3.01 -4.06 1.85
C PHE A 219 -1.50 -4.05 1.62
N THR A 220 -0.71 -3.84 2.67
CA THR A 220 0.75 -3.96 2.59
C THR A 220 1.23 -5.18 3.39
N THR A 221 2.22 -5.89 2.87
CA THR A 221 2.85 -7.00 3.61
C THR A 221 4.30 -7.19 3.19
N ASN A 222 5.13 -7.70 4.09
CA ASN A 222 6.49 -8.13 3.72
C ASN A 222 6.53 -9.58 3.21
N TYR A 223 5.52 -10.39 3.53
CA TYR A 223 5.52 -11.85 3.33
C TYR A 223 4.19 -12.35 2.74
N LYS A 224 4.04 -12.25 1.42
CA LYS A 224 2.82 -12.67 0.71
C LYS A 224 2.48 -14.15 0.93
N GLU A 225 3.50 -14.99 1.05
CA GLU A 225 3.39 -16.43 1.26
C GLU A 225 2.81 -16.82 2.62
N ARG A 226 2.76 -15.90 3.58
CA ARG A 226 2.13 -16.12 4.89
C ARG A 226 0.64 -15.83 4.89
N LEU A 227 0.12 -15.21 3.83
CA LEU A 227 -1.30 -14.87 3.74
C LEU A 227 -2.13 -16.10 3.42
N ASP A 228 -3.29 -16.24 4.08
CA ASP A 228 -4.29 -17.24 3.73
C ASP A 228 -4.73 -17.03 2.26
N PRO A 229 -4.64 -18.05 1.39
CA PRO A 229 -5.10 -17.96 -0.01
C PRO A 229 -6.56 -17.52 -0.17
N ALA A 230 -7.41 -17.69 0.86
CA ALA A 230 -8.79 -17.19 0.86
C ALA A 230 -8.88 -15.65 0.85
N LEU A 231 -7.84 -14.94 1.27
CA LEU A 231 -7.75 -13.48 1.23
C LEU A 231 -7.42 -12.98 -0.19
N LEU A 232 -6.68 -13.77 -0.97
CA LEU A 232 -6.20 -13.46 -2.33
C LEU A 232 -7.26 -13.69 -3.43
N ARG A 233 -8.51 -13.97 -3.05
CA ARG A 233 -9.58 -14.26 -4.02
C ARG A 233 -10.01 -12.97 -4.76
N PRO A 234 -10.40 -13.08 -6.05
CA PRO A 234 -10.94 -11.95 -6.78
C PRO A 234 -12.14 -11.30 -6.07
N GLY A 235 -12.17 -9.97 -6.02
CA GLY A 235 -13.12 -9.16 -5.26
C GLY A 235 -12.59 -8.64 -3.91
N ARG A 236 -11.50 -9.23 -3.41
CA ARG A 236 -10.78 -8.81 -2.19
C ARG A 236 -9.49 -8.08 -2.50
N MET A 237 -8.48 -8.80 -2.97
CA MET A 237 -7.16 -8.30 -3.37
C MET A 237 -7.00 -8.62 -4.86
N ASP A 238 -7.41 -7.69 -5.72
CA ASP A 238 -7.51 -7.99 -7.15
C ASP A 238 -6.19 -7.80 -7.90
N MET A 239 -5.40 -6.78 -7.53
CA MET A 239 -4.13 -6.47 -8.15
C MET A 239 -3.00 -6.68 -7.15
N HIS A 240 -2.06 -7.57 -7.49
CA HIS A 240 -0.91 -7.89 -6.66
C HIS A 240 0.34 -7.23 -7.25
N ILE A 241 0.98 -6.36 -6.47
CA ILE A 241 2.13 -5.56 -6.88
C ILE A 241 3.32 -5.97 -6.03
N HIS A 242 4.33 -6.55 -6.67
CA HIS A 242 5.59 -6.90 -6.02
C HIS A 242 6.53 -5.69 -6.03
N MET A 243 6.81 -5.13 -4.85
CA MET A 243 7.80 -4.09 -4.63
C MET A 243 9.14 -4.75 -4.30
N GLY A 244 9.93 -5.04 -5.34
CA GLY A 244 11.18 -5.78 -5.23
C GLY A 244 12.40 -4.91 -4.89
N TYR A 245 13.57 -5.54 -4.96
CA TYR A 245 14.85 -4.85 -4.91
C TYR A 245 15.00 -3.88 -6.09
N CYS A 246 15.91 -2.93 -5.92
CA CYS A 246 16.15 -1.88 -6.90
C CYS A 246 16.65 -2.50 -8.22
N THR A 247 15.97 -2.17 -9.30
CA THR A 247 16.37 -2.50 -10.68
C THR A 247 17.21 -1.37 -11.26
N SER A 248 17.87 -1.59 -12.40
CA SER A 248 18.57 -0.53 -13.13
C SER A 248 17.67 0.67 -13.41
N GLU A 249 16.43 0.44 -13.85
CA GLU A 249 15.46 1.52 -14.08
C GLU A 249 15.10 2.27 -12.78
N SER A 250 14.83 1.54 -11.70
CA SER A 250 14.56 2.14 -10.39
C SER A 250 15.75 2.97 -9.89
N PHE A 251 16.98 2.48 -10.08
CA PHE A 251 18.21 3.20 -9.73
C PHE A 251 18.35 4.50 -10.53
N ARG A 252 18.17 4.47 -11.85
CA ARG A 252 18.26 5.69 -12.69
C ARG A 252 17.25 6.74 -12.25
N ILE A 253 16.03 6.32 -11.89
CA ILE A 253 15.02 7.23 -11.31
C ILE A 253 15.54 7.87 -10.02
N LEU A 254 16.15 7.10 -9.11
CA LEU A 254 16.72 7.63 -7.87
C LEU A 254 17.89 8.59 -8.16
N ALA A 255 18.87 8.19 -8.99
CA ALA A 255 20.02 9.02 -9.34
C ALA A 255 19.58 10.37 -9.94
N ARG A 256 18.59 10.36 -10.84
CA ARG A 256 17.99 11.58 -11.39
C ARG A 256 17.27 12.42 -10.35
N ASN A 257 16.51 11.80 -9.44
CA ASN A 257 15.75 12.53 -8.42
C ASN A 257 16.66 13.19 -7.36
N TYR A 258 17.76 12.54 -6.99
CA TYR A 258 18.67 13.03 -5.94
C TYR A 258 19.77 13.96 -6.48
N HIS A 259 20.34 13.68 -7.67
CA HIS A 259 21.48 14.45 -8.19
C HIS A 259 21.34 14.92 -9.64
N PHE A 260 20.14 14.81 -10.25
CA PHE A 260 19.89 15.24 -11.64
C PHE A 260 20.87 14.60 -12.66
N VAL A 261 21.28 13.36 -12.40
CA VAL A 261 22.21 12.64 -13.28
C VAL A 261 21.51 12.25 -14.58
N GLU A 262 22.20 12.45 -15.70
CA GLU A 262 21.75 12.05 -17.03
C GLU A 262 22.00 10.55 -17.30
N ASP A 263 21.29 9.98 -18.26
CA ASP A 263 21.26 8.52 -18.52
C ASP A 263 22.60 7.94 -19.04
N ASP A 264 23.59 8.77 -19.39
CA ASP A 264 24.87 8.39 -20.00
C ASP A 264 26.06 8.41 -19.04
N HIS A 265 25.81 8.54 -17.73
CA HIS A 265 26.86 8.61 -16.72
C HIS A 265 27.74 7.35 -16.71
N THR A 266 29.07 7.54 -16.69
CA THR A 266 30.07 6.47 -16.85
C THR A 266 29.97 5.35 -15.81
N MET A 267 29.63 5.70 -14.56
CA MET A 267 29.46 4.74 -13.45
C MET A 267 28.17 3.90 -13.51
N TYR A 268 27.20 4.21 -14.38
CA TYR A 268 25.93 3.47 -14.43
C TYR A 268 26.14 2.00 -14.78
N LEU A 269 26.98 1.70 -15.77
CA LEU A 269 27.24 0.32 -16.21
C LEU A 269 27.82 -0.54 -15.08
N GLU A 270 28.70 0.04 -14.26
CA GLU A 270 29.30 -0.65 -13.12
C GLU A 270 28.28 -0.88 -12.01
N ILE A 271 27.52 0.15 -11.65
CA ILE A 271 26.48 0.07 -10.60
C ILE A 271 25.42 -0.95 -11.00
N GLU A 272 24.92 -0.89 -12.23
CA GLU A 272 23.89 -1.81 -12.73
C GLU A 272 24.36 -3.26 -12.68
N LYS A 273 25.61 -3.52 -13.08
CA LYS A 273 26.21 -4.86 -12.98
C LYS A 273 26.33 -5.33 -11.53
N LEU A 274 26.75 -4.46 -10.61
CA LEU A 274 26.85 -4.79 -9.19
C LEU A 274 25.47 -5.10 -8.57
N MET A 275 24.42 -4.39 -9.01
CA MET A 275 23.04 -4.61 -8.55
C MET A 275 22.44 -5.94 -9.03
N GLU A 276 22.91 -6.50 -10.14
CA GLU A 276 22.55 -7.87 -10.56
C GLU A 276 23.11 -8.94 -9.61
N GLU A 277 24.27 -8.67 -8.98
CA GLU A 277 24.95 -9.60 -8.08
C GLU A 277 24.49 -9.45 -6.62
N VAL A 278 24.07 -8.25 -6.23
CA VAL A 278 23.77 -7.88 -4.84
C VAL A 278 22.37 -7.27 -4.71
N PRO A 279 21.45 -7.89 -3.94
CA PRO A 279 20.15 -7.29 -3.68
C PRO A 279 20.31 -6.03 -2.83
N ILE A 280 19.83 -4.89 -3.36
CA ILE A 280 19.79 -3.60 -2.68
C ILE A 280 18.39 -3.00 -2.79
N THR A 281 17.88 -2.44 -1.71
CA THR A 281 16.56 -1.80 -1.69
C THR A 281 16.64 -0.36 -2.19
N PRO A 282 15.55 0.20 -2.76
CA PRO A 282 15.46 1.62 -3.07
C PRO A 282 15.82 2.53 -1.89
N ALA A 283 15.43 2.16 -0.66
CA ALA A 283 15.78 2.92 0.54
C ALA A 283 17.29 2.94 0.83
N GLU A 284 17.99 1.80 0.70
CA GLU A 284 19.45 1.75 0.85
C GLU A 284 20.15 2.59 -0.23
N VAL A 285 19.71 2.52 -1.50
CA VAL A 285 20.26 3.35 -2.57
C VAL A 285 20.05 4.83 -2.27
N ALA A 286 18.83 5.23 -1.90
CA ALA A 286 18.51 6.60 -1.53
C ALA A 286 19.37 7.10 -0.36
N GLU A 287 19.57 6.27 0.67
CA GLU A 287 20.41 6.61 1.82
C GLU A 287 21.84 6.91 1.39
N VAL A 288 22.43 6.10 0.51
CA VAL A 288 23.80 6.32 0.04
C VAL A 288 23.90 7.58 -0.83
N LEU A 289 22.94 7.78 -1.75
CA LEU A 289 22.92 8.98 -2.59
C LEU A 289 22.82 10.27 -1.75
N MET A 290 22.06 10.25 -0.66
CA MET A 290 21.92 11.42 0.24
C MET A 290 23.19 11.77 1.03
N ARG A 291 24.25 10.95 1.03
CA ARG A 291 25.47 11.22 1.82
C ARG A 291 26.33 12.33 1.24
N ASN A 292 26.19 12.63 -0.04
CA ASN A 292 27.01 13.61 -0.73
C ASN A 292 26.18 14.43 -1.71
N ASP A 293 26.39 15.74 -1.78
CA ASP A 293 25.65 16.60 -2.71
C ASP A 293 26.12 16.42 -4.17
N GLY A 294 27.38 16.01 -4.38
CA GLY A 294 27.98 15.84 -5.72
C GLY A 294 27.64 14.49 -6.35
N ALA A 295 27.13 14.52 -7.59
CA ALA A 295 26.73 13.32 -8.34
C ALA A 295 27.85 12.25 -8.42
N ASP A 296 29.07 12.64 -8.83
CA ASP A 296 30.19 11.71 -8.96
C ASP A 296 30.55 11.05 -7.63
N ALA A 297 30.60 11.84 -6.56
CA ALA A 297 30.96 11.34 -5.25
C ALA A 297 29.87 10.42 -4.68
N ALA A 298 28.59 10.78 -4.83
CA ALA A 298 27.46 9.95 -4.41
C ALA A 298 27.39 8.60 -5.15
N LEU A 299 27.67 8.60 -6.46
CA LEU A 299 27.72 7.38 -7.27
C LEU A 299 28.94 6.53 -6.92
N SER A 300 30.10 7.14 -6.67
CA SER A 300 31.29 6.44 -6.18
C SER A 300 31.05 5.80 -4.81
N ASP A 301 30.35 6.48 -3.91
CA ASP A 301 29.97 5.94 -2.60
C ASP A 301 29.02 4.73 -2.76
N LEU A 302 28.11 4.78 -3.74
CA LEU A 302 27.22 3.66 -4.06
C LEU A 302 27.97 2.45 -4.62
N VAL A 303 28.96 2.66 -5.50
CA VAL A 303 29.84 1.58 -5.96
C VAL A 303 30.54 0.93 -4.76
N GLY A 304 31.18 1.72 -3.91
CA GLY A 304 31.87 1.20 -2.72
C GLY A 304 30.94 0.44 -1.76
N PHE A 305 29.72 0.92 -1.56
CA PHE A 305 28.70 0.25 -0.76
C PHE A 305 28.29 -1.10 -1.35
N LEU A 306 28.04 -1.15 -2.66
CA LEU A 306 27.68 -2.39 -3.37
C LEU A 306 28.82 -3.41 -3.35
N GLU A 307 30.07 -2.97 -3.54
CA GLU A 307 31.24 -3.85 -3.47
C GLU A 307 31.45 -4.46 -2.08
N ALA A 308 31.28 -3.66 -1.02
CA ALA A 308 31.34 -4.15 0.36
C ALA A 308 30.28 -5.24 0.60
N LYS A 309 29.03 -4.97 0.18
CA LYS A 309 27.91 -5.90 0.32
C LYS A 309 28.10 -7.17 -0.53
N ARG A 310 28.72 -7.06 -1.72
CA ARG A 310 29.15 -8.22 -2.53
C ARG A 310 30.13 -9.11 -1.77
N GLY A 311 31.10 -8.52 -1.07
CA GLY A 311 32.07 -9.24 -0.23
C GLY A 311 31.40 -10.06 0.88
N GLU A 312 30.39 -9.49 1.54
CA GLU A 312 29.62 -10.17 2.60
C GLU A 312 28.80 -11.36 2.05
N VAL A 313 28.16 -11.19 0.88
CA VAL A 313 27.41 -12.26 0.22
C VAL A 313 28.34 -13.41 -0.19
N GLY A 314 29.55 -13.10 -0.68
CA GLY A 314 30.59 -14.08 -1.00
C GLY A 314 31.08 -14.86 0.23
N ALA A 315 31.33 -14.16 1.34
CA ALA A 315 31.74 -14.78 2.60
C ALA A 315 30.68 -15.75 3.17
N ASN A 316 29.39 -15.37 3.09
CA ASN A 316 28.28 -16.22 3.54
C ASN A 316 28.06 -17.48 2.69
N LYS A 317 28.47 -17.48 1.42
CA LYS A 317 28.46 -18.68 0.56
C LYS A 317 29.62 -19.64 0.89
N GLY A 318 30.76 -19.14 1.34
CA GLY A 318 31.94 -19.94 1.71
C GLY A 318 31.79 -20.75 3.01
N VAL A 319 30.98 -20.26 3.97
CA VAL A 319 30.81 -20.91 5.29
C VAL A 319 29.89 -22.15 5.25
N LYS A 320 29.05 -22.32 4.21
CA LYS A 320 28.12 -23.46 4.11
C LYS A 320 28.75 -24.78 3.65
N HIS A 321 30.05 -24.85 3.36
CA HIS A 321 30.70 -26.06 2.83
C HIS A 321 31.57 -26.87 3.81
N HIS A 322 31.62 -26.55 5.10
CA HIS A 322 32.37 -27.34 6.09
C HIS A 322 31.42 -28.05 7.08
N GLY A 323 30.62 -28.99 6.58
CA GLY A 323 29.77 -29.89 7.37
C GLY A 323 30.26 -31.34 7.33
N ASN A 324 31.04 -31.74 8.33
CA ASN A 324 31.24 -33.10 8.87
C ASN A 324 31.11 -34.30 7.92
N ASN A 325 32.22 -34.74 7.32
CA ASN A 325 32.42 -36.15 6.99
C ASN A 325 33.07 -36.85 8.19
N LYS A 326 32.25 -37.46 9.07
CA LYS A 326 32.72 -38.52 9.98
C LYS A 326 32.47 -39.86 9.30
N PRO A 327 33.46 -40.78 9.24
CA PRO A 327 33.26 -42.09 8.63
C PRO A 327 32.34 -42.95 9.49
N VAL A 328 31.32 -43.54 8.86
CA VAL A 328 30.42 -44.52 9.46
C VAL A 328 31.19 -45.84 9.61
N THR A 329 31.49 -46.23 10.85
CA THR A 329 31.99 -47.57 11.18
C THR A 329 30.83 -48.57 11.13
N THR A 330 30.86 -49.46 10.15
CA THR A 330 29.97 -50.63 10.06
C THR A 330 30.31 -51.66 11.13
N ASN A 331 29.42 -51.84 12.11
CA ASN A 331 29.48 -52.97 13.05
C ASN A 331 28.86 -54.22 12.40
N HIS A 332 29.68 -55.25 12.22
CA HIS A 332 29.24 -56.61 11.91
C HIS A 332 28.65 -57.27 13.16
N LEU A 333 27.41 -57.76 13.06
CA LEU A 333 26.84 -58.71 14.02
C LEU A 333 27.60 -60.04 13.93
N LYS A 334 28.21 -60.44 15.04
CA LYS A 334 28.64 -61.82 15.29
C LYS A 334 27.44 -62.61 15.82
N THR A 335 27.01 -63.62 15.07
CA THR A 335 26.28 -64.78 15.58
C THR A 335 27.29 -65.78 16.16
N VAL A 336 27.01 -66.32 17.34
CA VAL A 336 27.72 -67.45 17.95
C VAL A 336 26.67 -68.37 18.57
N PRO A 337 27.00 -69.66 18.76
CA PRO A 337 26.52 -70.82 18.03
C PRO A 337 25.11 -71.30 18.40
#